data_AF-A0A6V7HTL9-F1
#
_entry.id   AF-A0A6V7HTL9-F1
#
_cell.length_a   1.000
_cell.length_b   1.000
_cell.length_c   1.000
_cell.angle_alpha   90.00
_cell.angle_beta   90.00
_cell.angle_gamma   90.00
#
_symmetry.space_group_name_H-M   'P 1'
#
loop_
_entity.id
_entity.type
_entity.pdbx_description
1 polymer ?
#
loop_
_entity_poly.entity_id
_entity_poly.type
_entity_poly.pdbx_seq_one_letter_code
_entity_poly.pdbx_strand_id
1 'polypeptide(L)'
;SLVSQLLVTKTRQRLGAMDEHGSGYPSIRAHPFFEGIDFETLHEQNPPPIYPYLPKTSENEALRSQYRVPDHLEPGLDDKQLTRLLGLGLSEEKPAAPVPVKPRRKSGGCGIADLTSEEVRSQLEKQRASNPWHQFVDDHLILKQGSVLKRKGLFARKRMFLLTTGPHMYYVDPVSMTLKGEIPWSPELRVEPKNFKIFFVHTPNRTYYLEDPEGYALEWCRAIEEMRVHCYGSPDK
;
A
#
# COMPACT_ATOMS: atom_id res chain seq x y z
N SER A 1 -20.25 -24.35 -22.07
CA SER A 1 -19.29 -23.37 -21.52
C SER A 1 -17.91 -23.69 -22.08
N LEU A 2 -17.07 -22.68 -22.33
CA LEU A 2 -15.68 -22.92 -22.75
C LEU A 2 -14.96 -23.86 -21.76
N VAL A 3 -15.17 -23.62 -20.46
CA VAL A 3 -14.55 -24.38 -19.37
C VAL A 3 -14.91 -25.87 -19.43
N SER A 4 -16.16 -26.22 -19.72
CA SER A 4 -16.58 -27.62 -19.81
C SER A 4 -15.97 -28.35 -21.01
N GLN A 5 -15.64 -27.64 -22.08
CA GLN A 5 -15.01 -28.21 -23.28
C GLN A 5 -13.48 -28.35 -23.13
N LEU A 6 -12.87 -27.57 -22.24
CA LEU A 6 -11.45 -27.67 -21.89
C LEU A 6 -11.20 -28.72 -20.80
N LEU A 7 -12.09 -28.84 -19.82
CA LEU A 7 -11.96 -29.75 -18.66
C LEU A 7 -12.56 -31.14 -18.93
N VAL A 8 -12.21 -31.74 -20.07
CA VAL A 8 -12.61 -33.11 -20.41
C VAL A 8 -11.57 -34.11 -19.88
N THR A 9 -12.02 -35.18 -19.22
CA THR A 9 -11.16 -36.22 -18.63
C THR A 9 -10.23 -36.84 -19.66
N LYS A 10 -10.74 -37.13 -20.86
CA LYS A 10 -9.94 -37.65 -21.98
C LYS A 10 -9.25 -36.50 -22.71
N THR A 11 -7.91 -36.48 -22.67
CA THR A 11 -7.09 -35.40 -23.24
C THR A 11 -7.38 -35.10 -24.71
N ARG A 12 -7.58 -36.13 -25.54
CA ARG A 12 -7.87 -35.99 -26.97
C ARG A 12 -9.24 -35.39 -27.30
N GLN A 13 -10.15 -35.36 -26.33
CA GLN A 13 -11.51 -34.84 -26.53
C GLN A 13 -11.65 -33.38 -26.08
N ARG A 14 -10.58 -32.77 -25.58
CA ARG A 14 -10.58 -31.36 -25.17
C ARG A 14 -10.61 -30.47 -26.42
N LEU A 15 -11.30 -29.33 -26.32
CA LEU A 15 -11.24 -28.30 -27.34
C LEU A 15 -9.78 -27.85 -27.55
N GLY A 16 -9.34 -27.72 -28.80
CA GLY A 16 -7.95 -27.42 -29.16
C GLY A 16 -6.99 -28.61 -29.16
N ALA A 17 -7.40 -29.80 -28.72
CA ALA A 17 -6.49 -30.95 -28.63
C ALA A 17 -6.11 -31.54 -30.00
N MET A 18 -6.99 -31.40 -31.00
CA MET A 18 -6.77 -31.88 -32.37
C MET A 18 -6.26 -30.78 -33.31
N ASP A 19 -6.07 -29.56 -32.80
CA ASP A 19 -5.56 -28.45 -33.60
C ASP A 19 -4.08 -28.70 -33.94
N GLU A 20 -3.68 -28.31 -35.15
CA GLU A 20 -2.31 -28.48 -35.60
C GLU A 20 -1.34 -27.69 -34.73
N HIS A 21 -0.20 -28.30 -34.41
CA HIS A 21 0.82 -27.65 -33.61
C HIS A 21 1.35 -26.40 -34.32
N GLY A 22 1.33 -25.25 -33.63
CA GLY A 22 1.76 -23.97 -34.19
C GLY A 22 0.66 -23.17 -34.90
N SER A 23 -0.55 -23.74 -35.10
CA SER A 23 -1.69 -23.03 -35.71
C SER A 23 -2.38 -22.01 -34.78
N GLY A 24 -1.95 -21.93 -33.51
CA GLY A 24 -2.49 -20.97 -32.56
C GLY A 24 -3.84 -21.36 -31.92
N TYR A 25 -4.27 -22.60 -32.05
CA TYR A 25 -5.54 -23.13 -31.48
C TYR A 25 -6.80 -22.51 -32.10
N PRO A 26 -7.02 -22.66 -33.42
CA PRO A 26 -8.19 -22.10 -34.11
C PRO A 26 -9.52 -22.56 -33.51
N SER A 27 -9.64 -23.81 -33.03
CA SER A 27 -10.89 -24.29 -32.44
C SER A 27 -11.23 -23.62 -31.11
N ILE A 28 -10.21 -23.22 -30.33
CA ILE A 28 -10.40 -22.44 -29.11
C ILE A 28 -10.76 -20.99 -29.45
N ARG A 29 -10.02 -20.37 -30.39
CA ARG A 29 -10.24 -18.98 -30.81
C ARG A 29 -11.62 -18.76 -31.45
N ALA A 30 -12.15 -19.76 -32.15
CA ALA A 30 -13.47 -19.71 -32.77
C ALA A 30 -14.63 -19.91 -31.78
N HIS A 31 -14.36 -20.19 -30.50
CA HIS A 31 -15.42 -20.40 -29.52
C HIS A 31 -16.19 -19.09 -29.24
N PRO A 32 -17.54 -19.12 -29.08
CA PRO A 32 -18.36 -17.92 -28.85
C PRO A 32 -17.96 -17.03 -27.67
N PHE A 33 -17.21 -17.59 -26.71
CA PHE A 33 -16.64 -16.83 -25.59
C PHE A 33 -15.67 -15.71 -26.05
N PHE A 34 -15.00 -15.91 -27.18
CA PHE A 34 -14.06 -14.94 -27.77
C PHE A 34 -14.68 -14.17 -28.93
N GLU A 35 -16.02 -14.17 -29.05
CA GLU A 35 -16.72 -13.40 -30.07
C GLU A 35 -16.36 -11.91 -29.95
N GLY A 36 -15.98 -11.30 -31.07
CA GLY A 36 -15.53 -9.90 -31.13
C GLY A 36 -14.03 -9.68 -30.87
N ILE A 37 -13.25 -10.73 -30.58
CA ILE A 37 -11.79 -10.64 -30.44
C ILE A 37 -11.14 -11.05 -31.76
N ASP A 38 -10.46 -10.10 -32.40
CA ASP A 38 -9.59 -10.38 -33.54
C ASP A 38 -8.18 -10.75 -33.04
N PHE A 39 -7.87 -12.05 -33.07
CA PHE A 39 -6.60 -12.58 -32.58
C PHE A 39 -5.40 -12.26 -33.47
N GLU A 40 -5.59 -11.92 -34.75
CA GLU A 40 -4.50 -11.60 -35.67
C GLU A 40 -3.96 -10.19 -35.38
N THR A 41 -4.86 -9.22 -35.21
CA THR A 41 -4.50 -7.82 -34.92
C THR A 41 -4.38 -7.51 -33.43
N LEU A 42 -4.69 -8.45 -32.53
CA LEU A 42 -4.73 -8.23 -31.07
C LEU A 42 -3.46 -7.57 -30.51
N HIS A 43 -2.29 -7.91 -31.05
CA HIS A 43 -1.00 -7.39 -30.60
C HIS A 43 -0.75 -5.93 -31.01
N GLU A 44 -1.47 -5.42 -32.00
CA GLU A 44 -1.43 -4.03 -32.47
C GLU A 44 -2.48 -3.15 -31.76
N GLN A 45 -3.44 -3.77 -31.07
CA GLN A 45 -4.50 -3.06 -30.38
C GLN A 45 -3.97 -2.39 -29.10
N ASN A 46 -4.55 -1.24 -28.76
CA ASN A 46 -4.22 -0.55 -27.52
C ASN A 46 -4.68 -1.41 -26.33
N PRO A 47 -3.76 -1.80 -25.43
CA PRO A 47 -4.10 -2.65 -24.29
C PRO A 47 -5.04 -1.91 -23.34
N PRO A 48 -6.00 -2.61 -22.71
CA PRO A 48 -6.85 -1.99 -21.71
C PRO A 48 -6.01 -1.52 -20.52
N PRO A 49 -6.33 -0.36 -19.91
CA PRO A 49 -5.63 0.14 -18.74
C PRO A 49 -5.77 -0.84 -17.57
N ILE A 50 -4.64 -1.28 -17.02
CA ILE A 50 -4.61 -2.12 -15.82
C ILE A 50 -4.80 -1.23 -14.60
N TYR A 51 -5.99 -1.28 -14.01
CA TYR A 51 -6.27 -0.59 -12.76
C TYR A 51 -5.83 -1.44 -11.56
N PRO A 52 -5.13 -0.87 -10.57
CA PRO A 52 -4.86 -1.57 -9.32
C PRO A 52 -6.18 -1.91 -8.62
N TYR A 53 -6.32 -3.15 -8.12
CA TYR A 53 -7.46 -3.53 -7.31
C TYR A 53 -7.43 -2.75 -5.99
N LEU A 54 -8.24 -1.70 -5.90
CA LEU A 54 -8.50 -0.97 -4.68
C LEU A 54 -9.75 -1.56 -3.99
N PRO A 55 -9.66 -1.94 -2.70
CA PRO A 55 -10.82 -2.40 -1.96
C PRO A 55 -11.91 -1.32 -1.92
N LYS A 56 -13.18 -1.73 -1.81
CA LYS A 56 -14.36 -0.84 -1.80
C LYS A 56 -14.30 0.34 -0.79
N THR A 57 -13.38 0.31 0.18
CA THR A 57 -13.20 1.37 1.19
C THR A 57 -12.61 2.66 0.64
N SER A 58 -11.96 2.68 -0.52
CA SER A 58 -11.41 3.93 -1.09
C SER A 58 -12.50 4.71 -1.82
N GLU A 59 -12.78 5.95 -1.42
CA GLU A 59 -13.81 6.81 -2.04
C GLU A 59 -13.55 7.16 -3.51
N ASN A 60 -12.35 6.91 -4.02
CA ASN A 60 -11.97 7.27 -5.39
C ASN A 60 -12.45 6.22 -6.41
N GLU A 61 -13.64 6.45 -6.97
CA GLU A 61 -14.31 5.57 -7.93
C GLU A 61 -13.55 5.41 -9.26
N ALA A 62 -12.79 6.44 -9.68
CA ALA A 62 -12.05 6.45 -10.94
C ALA A 62 -10.88 5.45 -11.01
N LEU A 63 -10.43 4.93 -9.87
CA LEU A 63 -9.34 3.96 -9.77
C LEU A 63 -9.82 2.52 -9.51
N ARG A 64 -11.14 2.30 -9.47
CA ARG A 64 -11.72 0.96 -9.31
C ARG A 64 -11.69 0.21 -10.63
N SER A 65 -11.43 -1.09 -10.60
CA SER A 65 -11.67 -1.94 -11.77
C SER A 65 -13.16 -1.86 -12.13
N GLN A 66 -13.47 -1.51 -13.39
CA GLN A 66 -14.84 -1.48 -13.91
C GLN A 66 -15.52 -2.87 -13.91
N TYR A 67 -14.75 -3.93 -13.67
CA TYR A 67 -15.26 -5.30 -13.56
C TYR A 67 -16.11 -5.47 -12.29
N ARG A 68 -17.43 -5.50 -12.47
CA ARG A 68 -18.40 -5.88 -11.44
C ARG A 68 -18.57 -7.39 -11.47
N VAL A 69 -18.12 -8.09 -10.43
CA VAL A 69 -18.37 -9.52 -10.29
C VAL A 69 -19.88 -9.73 -10.28
N PRO A 70 -20.43 -10.59 -11.16
CA PRO A 70 -21.86 -10.86 -11.19
C PRO A 70 -22.38 -11.39 -9.84
N ASP A 71 -23.59 -10.99 -9.45
CA ASP A 71 -24.17 -11.27 -8.11
C ASP A 71 -24.31 -12.76 -7.76
N HIS A 72 -24.16 -13.66 -8.74
CA HIS A 72 -24.22 -15.11 -8.58
C HIS A 72 -22.85 -15.77 -8.32
N LEU A 73 -21.77 -14.99 -8.28
CA LEU A 73 -20.42 -15.46 -7.97
C LEU A 73 -19.99 -14.85 -6.64
N GLU A 74 -20.21 -15.59 -5.55
CA GLU A 74 -19.61 -15.27 -4.26
C GLU A 74 -18.16 -15.82 -4.24
N PRO A 75 -17.13 -14.96 -4.17
CA PRO A 75 -15.77 -15.44 -3.92
C PRO A 75 -15.77 -16.16 -2.57
N GLY A 76 -15.38 -17.44 -2.56
CA GLY A 76 -15.43 -18.31 -1.38
C GLY A 76 -14.50 -17.93 -0.22
N LEU A 77 -14.02 -16.69 -0.19
CA LEU A 77 -13.24 -16.08 0.88
C LEU A 77 -14.05 -14.92 1.47
N ASP A 78 -15.14 -15.26 2.15
CA ASP A 78 -16.01 -14.27 2.78
C ASP A 78 -15.30 -13.58 3.96
N ASP A 79 -15.84 -12.43 4.38
CA ASP A 79 -15.26 -11.64 5.47
C ASP A 79 -15.16 -12.44 6.79
N LYS A 80 -16.03 -13.43 6.98
CA LYS A 80 -16.02 -14.32 8.16
C LYS A 80 -14.87 -15.33 8.11
N GLN A 81 -14.59 -15.89 6.93
CA GLN A 81 -13.42 -16.74 6.69
C GLN A 81 -12.12 -15.95 6.78
N LEU A 82 -12.09 -14.71 6.26
CA LEU A 82 -10.95 -13.80 6.44
C LEU A 82 -10.71 -13.51 7.92
N THR A 83 -11.76 -13.23 8.69
CA THR A 83 -11.68 -13.01 10.14
C THR A 83 -11.16 -14.25 10.88
N ARG A 84 -11.56 -15.45 10.44
CA ARG A 84 -11.08 -16.74 11.00
C ARG A 84 -9.63 -17.05 10.61
N LEU A 85 -9.23 -16.83 9.36
CA LEU A 85 -7.87 -17.03 8.86
C LEU A 85 -6.88 -16.04 9.48
N LEU A 86 -7.33 -14.81 9.76
CA LEU A 86 -6.55 -13.74 10.37
C LEU A 86 -6.52 -13.81 11.91
N GLY A 87 -7.11 -14.84 12.53
CA GLY A 87 -7.07 -15.04 13.97
C GLY A 87 -7.87 -14.02 14.79
N LEU A 88 -8.83 -13.33 14.17
CA LEU A 88 -9.66 -12.29 14.80
C LEU A 88 -10.93 -12.85 15.48
N GLY A 89 -11.17 -14.17 15.38
CA GLY A 89 -12.27 -14.86 16.04
C GLY A 89 -11.88 -15.43 17.40
N LEU A 90 -11.62 -14.59 18.39
CA LEU A 90 -11.60 -15.00 19.80
C LEU A 90 -12.42 -14.00 20.62
N SER A 91 -13.73 -14.24 20.66
CA SER A 91 -14.62 -13.72 21.70
C SER A 91 -15.72 -14.76 21.91
N GLU A 92 -15.37 -15.83 22.63
CA GLU A 92 -16.31 -16.42 23.57
C GLU A 92 -15.82 -16.08 24.96
N GLU A 93 -16.74 -15.51 25.75
CA GLU A 93 -16.50 -14.93 27.05
C GLU A 93 -16.04 -15.95 28.09
N LYS A 94 -15.00 -15.60 28.88
CA LYS A 94 -14.87 -15.99 30.30
C LYS A 94 -13.76 -15.18 31.02
N PRO A 95 -13.89 -14.88 32.33
CA PRO A 95 -13.06 -13.88 32.99
C PRO A 95 -11.83 -14.44 33.73
N ALA A 96 -10.80 -13.58 33.79
CA ALA A 96 -9.73 -13.41 34.79
C ALA A 96 -8.57 -14.44 34.92
N ALA A 97 -7.35 -13.93 34.68
CA ALA A 97 -6.20 -14.01 35.61
C ALA A 97 -5.15 -12.92 35.26
N PRO A 98 -4.46 -12.29 36.24
CA PRO A 98 -3.54 -11.19 35.99
C PRO A 98 -2.14 -11.72 35.62
N VAL A 99 -1.62 -11.30 34.47
CA VAL A 99 -0.20 -11.46 34.12
C VAL A 99 0.57 -10.16 34.40
N PRO A 100 1.79 -10.22 34.96
CA PRO A 100 2.52 -9.04 35.40
C PRO A 100 3.04 -8.25 34.19
N VAL A 101 2.53 -7.02 34.04
CA VAL A 101 2.94 -6.08 33.01
C VAL A 101 4.31 -5.50 33.39
N LYS A 102 5.36 -5.84 32.63
CA LYS A 102 6.62 -5.09 32.66
C LYS A 102 6.35 -3.68 32.10
N PRO A 103 6.92 -2.61 32.68
CA PRO A 103 6.58 -1.24 32.30
C PRO A 103 6.96 -1.01 30.83
N ARG A 104 5.92 -0.85 30.03
CA ARG A 104 5.97 -0.42 28.64
C ARG A 104 6.64 0.96 28.64
N ARG A 105 7.87 1.05 28.12
CA ARG A 105 8.55 2.33 27.94
C ARG A 105 7.63 3.22 27.11
N LYS A 106 7.10 4.28 27.73
CA LYS A 106 6.49 5.40 27.00
C LYS A 106 7.60 5.97 26.12
N SER A 107 7.62 5.63 24.84
CA SER A 107 8.21 6.50 23.84
C SER A 107 7.41 7.79 23.92
N GLY A 108 8.01 8.82 24.51
CA GLY A 108 7.44 10.16 24.53
C GLY A 108 7.30 10.65 23.10
N GLY A 109 6.10 10.51 22.53
CA GLY A 109 5.68 11.35 21.43
C GLY A 109 5.56 12.76 21.97
N CYS A 110 6.62 13.56 21.82
CA CYS A 110 6.50 15.01 21.89
C CYS A 110 5.61 15.41 20.71
N GLY A 111 4.42 15.93 20.99
CA GLY A 111 3.55 16.46 19.96
C GLY A 111 4.31 17.55 19.20
N ILE A 112 4.30 17.46 17.87
CA ILE A 112 5.04 18.34 16.95
C ILE A 112 4.78 19.84 17.24
N ALA A 113 3.65 20.17 17.89
CA ALA A 113 3.19 21.52 18.19
C ALA A 113 3.84 22.21 19.41
N ASP A 114 4.56 21.49 20.29
CA ASP A 114 5.02 22.05 21.58
C ASP A 114 6.53 22.34 21.67
N LEU A 115 7.29 22.13 20.58
CA LEU A 115 8.74 22.34 20.62
C LEU A 115 9.10 23.83 20.54
N THR A 116 9.76 24.34 21.57
CA THR A 116 10.30 25.71 21.58
C THR A 116 11.42 25.84 20.54
N SER A 117 11.64 27.06 20.02
CA SER A 117 12.70 27.29 19.02
C SER A 117 14.11 26.93 19.53
N GLU A 118 14.32 26.99 20.85
CA GLU A 118 15.59 26.61 21.49
C GLU A 118 15.77 25.10 21.54
N GLU A 119 14.70 24.34 21.86
CA GLU A 119 14.72 22.88 21.81
C GLU A 119 14.93 22.34 20.40
N VAL A 120 14.30 22.97 19.40
CA VAL A 120 14.50 22.62 17.98
C VAL A 120 15.98 22.76 17.60
N ARG A 121 16.64 23.87 17.97
CA ARG A 121 18.08 24.08 17.70
C ARG A 121 18.95 23.03 18.39
N SER A 122 18.72 22.78 19.68
CA SER A 122 19.49 21.77 20.43
C SER A 122 19.32 20.37 19.84
N GLN A 123 18.10 20.01 19.45
CA GLN A 123 17.82 18.72 18.84
C GLN A 123 18.44 18.61 17.43
N LEU A 124 18.47 19.70 16.67
CA LEU A 124 19.11 19.74 15.36
C LEU A 124 20.63 19.57 15.48
N GLU A 125 21.28 20.19 16.47
CA GLU A 125 22.72 19.98 16.74
C GLU A 125 23.03 18.52 17.10
N LYS A 126 22.21 17.92 17.97
CA LYS A 126 22.33 16.48 18.30
C LYS A 126 22.13 15.62 17.06
N GLN A 127 21.16 15.96 16.21
CA GLN A 127 20.91 15.26 14.95
C GLN A 127 22.12 15.35 14.02
N ARG A 128 22.71 16.54 13.84
CA ARG A 128 23.93 16.74 13.03
C ARG A 128 25.08 15.85 13.49
N ALA A 129 25.24 15.71 14.80
CA ALA A 129 26.35 14.95 15.38
C ALA A 129 26.12 13.42 15.39
N SER A 130 24.88 12.96 15.55
CA SER A 130 24.59 11.55 15.84
C SER A 130 23.82 10.80 14.75
N ASN A 131 23.08 11.49 13.89
CA ASN A 131 22.17 10.85 12.95
C ASN A 131 22.81 10.70 11.55
N PRO A 132 23.07 9.48 11.05
CA PRO A 132 23.69 9.26 9.73
C PRO A 132 22.81 9.73 8.56
N TRP A 133 21.51 9.90 8.79
CA TRP A 133 20.54 10.33 7.77
C TRP A 133 20.45 11.84 7.62
N HIS A 134 21.11 12.60 8.50
CA HIS A 134 21.06 14.06 8.50
C HIS A 134 21.50 14.69 7.16
N GLN A 135 22.48 14.07 6.49
CA GLN A 135 22.99 14.53 5.19
C GLN A 135 21.93 14.55 4.06
N PHE A 136 20.76 13.92 4.24
CA PHE A 136 19.73 13.80 3.21
C PHE A 136 18.49 14.67 3.44
N VAL A 137 18.46 15.45 4.52
CA VAL A 137 17.24 16.18 4.95
C VAL A 137 17.39 17.70 4.88
N ASP A 138 18.40 18.22 4.17
CA ASP A 138 18.62 19.65 3.96
C ASP A 138 18.50 20.49 5.24
N ASP A 139 19.14 19.99 6.30
CA ASP A 139 19.18 20.64 7.61
C ASP A 139 17.83 20.80 8.35
N HIS A 140 16.80 20.08 7.90
CA HIS A 140 15.53 19.99 8.60
C HIS A 140 15.60 19.02 9.79
N LEU A 141 14.87 19.33 10.87
CA LEU A 141 14.79 18.47 12.04
C LEU A 141 13.92 17.24 11.75
N ILE A 142 14.46 16.05 11.97
CA ILE A 142 13.77 14.77 11.79
C ILE A 142 12.87 14.50 12.99
N LEU A 143 11.56 14.46 12.73
CA LEU A 143 10.51 14.22 13.72
C LEU A 143 10.22 12.73 13.88
N LYS A 144 10.23 11.98 12.77
CA LYS A 144 10.07 10.52 12.77
C LYS A 144 10.94 9.90 11.68
N GLN A 145 11.61 8.81 12.01
CA GLN A 145 12.36 8.01 11.05
C GLN A 145 12.09 6.52 11.22
N GLY A 146 12.19 5.75 10.15
CA GLY A 146 12.00 4.30 10.21
C GLY A 146 12.15 3.59 8.87
N SER A 147 12.40 2.28 8.94
CA SER A 147 12.48 1.42 7.75
C SER A 147 11.09 1.04 7.26
N VAL A 148 10.76 1.43 6.03
CA VAL A 148 9.45 1.15 5.43
C VAL A 148 9.65 0.51 4.05
N LEU A 149 8.82 -0.48 3.73
CA LEU A 149 8.75 -1.10 2.42
C LEU A 149 7.85 -0.25 1.51
N LYS A 150 8.45 0.31 0.47
CA LYS A 150 7.73 1.12 -0.53
C LYS A 150 7.46 0.29 -1.79
N ARG A 151 6.20 0.19 -2.19
CA ARG A 151 5.83 -0.51 -3.44
C ARG A 151 6.34 0.27 -4.67
N LYS A 152 7.02 -0.43 -5.58
CA LYS A 152 7.47 0.09 -6.90
C LYS A 152 7.20 -0.99 -7.96
N GLY A 153 6.10 -0.85 -8.68
CA GLY A 153 5.63 -1.88 -9.61
C GLY A 153 5.23 -3.16 -8.85
N LEU A 154 5.75 -4.30 -9.31
CA LEU A 154 5.45 -5.62 -8.72
C LEU A 154 6.21 -5.91 -7.40
N PHE A 155 7.23 -5.12 -7.07
CA PHE A 155 8.09 -5.40 -5.91
C PHE A 155 8.09 -4.24 -4.91
N ALA A 156 8.20 -4.56 -3.62
CA ALA A 156 8.48 -3.58 -2.59
C ALA A 156 9.99 -3.40 -2.41
N ARG A 157 10.41 -2.17 -2.12
CA ARG A 157 11.81 -1.83 -1.83
C ARG A 157 11.89 -1.22 -0.44
N LYS A 158 12.80 -1.73 0.40
CA LYS A 158 13.09 -1.16 1.73
C LYS A 158 13.72 0.22 1.57
N ARG A 159 13.18 1.21 2.24
CA ARG A 159 13.66 2.60 2.27
C ARG A 159 13.65 3.10 3.71
N MET A 160 14.61 3.95 4.05
CA MET A 160 14.56 4.73 5.28
C MET A 160 13.71 5.96 5.01
N PHE A 161 12.58 6.09 5.68
CA PHE A 161 11.73 7.27 5.60
C PHE A 161 12.08 8.24 6.72
N LEU A 162 12.07 9.53 6.40
CA LEU A 162 12.46 10.63 7.28
C LEU A 162 11.38 11.71 7.15
N LEU A 163 10.54 11.85 8.17
CA LEU A 163 9.59 12.94 8.32
C LEU A 163 10.29 14.09 9.04
N THR A 164 10.28 15.28 8.46
CA THR A 164 10.97 16.45 9.03
C THR A 164 10.08 17.69 9.11
N THR A 165 10.55 18.68 9.87
CA THR A 165 10.02 20.05 9.83
C THR A 165 10.10 20.62 8.41
N GLY A 166 9.15 21.46 7.97
CA GLY A 166 9.23 22.11 6.65
C GLY A 166 7.95 22.19 5.81
N PRO A 167 7.03 21.20 5.77
CA PRO A 167 7.12 19.78 6.09
C PRO A 167 7.73 18.97 4.94
N HIS A 168 8.61 18.00 5.24
CA HIS A 168 9.20 17.13 4.22
C HIS A 168 9.14 15.66 4.61
N MET A 169 9.05 14.78 3.62
CA MET A 169 9.05 13.34 3.82
C MET A 169 9.98 12.65 2.82
N TYR A 170 11.25 12.59 3.18
CA TYR A 170 12.31 12.01 2.37
C TYR A 170 12.32 10.49 2.47
N TYR A 171 12.73 9.81 1.39
CA TYR A 171 13.02 8.39 1.43
C TYR A 171 14.39 8.05 0.80
N VAL A 172 15.24 7.44 1.62
CA VAL A 172 16.63 7.10 1.32
C VAL A 172 16.76 5.60 1.12
N ASP A 173 17.66 5.18 0.24
CA ASP A 173 18.06 3.79 0.15
C ASP A 173 19.16 3.49 1.19
N PRO A 174 18.87 2.68 2.22
CA PRO A 174 19.78 2.48 3.33
C PRO A 174 21.01 1.64 2.99
N VAL A 175 21.02 0.93 1.84
CA VAL A 175 22.16 0.12 1.41
C VAL A 175 23.14 0.99 0.61
N SER A 176 22.62 1.72 -0.36
CA SER A 176 23.45 2.60 -1.21
C SER A 176 23.74 3.97 -0.58
N MET A 177 23.09 4.33 0.54
CA MET A 177 23.15 5.65 1.14
C MET A 177 22.88 6.78 0.13
N THR A 178 21.79 6.65 -0.64
CA THR A 178 21.38 7.65 -1.64
C THR A 178 19.92 8.08 -1.47
N LEU A 179 19.66 9.38 -1.53
CA LEU A 179 18.32 9.94 -1.58
C LEU A 179 17.60 9.45 -2.85
N LYS A 180 16.45 8.80 -2.70
CA LYS A 180 15.64 8.30 -3.84
C LYS A 180 14.49 9.24 -4.20
N GLY A 181 14.23 10.24 -3.37
CA GLY A 181 13.23 11.28 -3.59
C GLY A 181 12.45 11.60 -2.33
N GLU A 182 11.36 12.33 -2.53
CA GLU A 182 10.50 12.86 -1.49
C GLU A 182 9.02 12.61 -1.83
N ILE A 183 8.16 12.57 -0.82
CA ILE A 183 6.72 12.66 -1.01
C ILE A 183 6.36 14.15 -1.04
N PRO A 184 5.78 14.67 -2.15
CA PRO A 184 5.43 16.07 -2.24
C PRO A 184 4.30 16.40 -1.26
N TRP A 185 4.53 17.42 -0.45
CA TRP A 185 3.54 17.93 0.50
C TRP A 185 2.60 18.92 -0.16
N SER A 186 1.34 18.86 0.26
CA SER A 186 0.28 19.78 -0.19
C SER A 186 -0.85 19.77 0.84
N PRO A 187 -1.71 20.80 0.88
CA PRO A 187 -2.92 20.80 1.71
C PRO A 187 -3.82 19.60 1.43
N GLU A 188 -3.83 19.07 0.21
CA GLU A 188 -4.62 17.91 -0.22
C GLU A 188 -3.98 16.56 0.14
N LEU A 189 -2.77 16.55 0.74
CA LEU A 189 -2.12 15.32 1.19
C LEU A 189 -3.02 14.61 2.20
N ARG A 190 -3.26 13.32 2.03
CA ARG A 190 -4.08 12.51 2.95
C ARG A 190 -3.38 11.22 3.28
N VAL A 191 -3.56 10.75 4.51
CA VAL A 191 -3.02 9.47 4.98
C VAL A 191 -4.14 8.49 5.28
N GLU A 192 -4.03 7.26 4.79
CA GLU A 192 -5.01 6.19 5.00
C GLU A 192 -4.31 4.97 5.63
N PRO A 193 -4.52 4.68 6.92
CA PRO A 193 -4.05 3.43 7.50
C PRO A 193 -4.96 2.28 7.03
N LYS A 194 -4.37 1.23 6.42
CA LYS A 194 -5.11 0.05 6.01
C LYS A 194 -5.13 -1.04 7.09
N ASN A 195 -4.01 -1.19 7.79
CA ASN A 195 -3.88 -2.02 9.00
C ASN A 195 -2.67 -1.52 9.80
N PHE A 196 -2.25 -2.23 10.85
CA PHE A 196 -1.10 -1.83 11.67
C PHE A 196 0.23 -1.78 10.92
N LYS A 197 0.36 -2.47 9.78
CA LYS A 197 1.57 -2.50 8.96
C LYS A 197 1.46 -1.67 7.70
N ILE A 198 0.29 -1.59 7.08
CA ILE A 198 0.11 -0.99 5.77
C ILE A 198 -0.60 0.36 5.91
N PHE A 199 -0.04 1.38 5.27
CA PHE A 199 -0.65 2.70 5.15
C PHE A 199 -0.36 3.32 3.79
N PHE A 200 -1.22 4.24 3.38
CA PHE A 200 -1.11 4.98 2.13
C PHE A 200 -0.91 6.46 2.40
N VAL A 201 -0.09 7.09 1.56
CA VAL A 201 0.03 8.54 1.49
C VAL A 201 -0.44 8.99 0.12
N HIS A 202 -1.58 9.68 0.09
CA HIS A 202 -2.20 10.21 -1.11
C HIS A 202 -1.70 11.63 -1.34
N THR A 203 -1.23 11.88 -2.56
CA THR A 203 -0.89 13.19 -3.09
C THR A 203 -1.70 13.41 -4.37
N PRO A 204 -1.88 14.65 -4.86
CA PRO A 204 -2.74 14.93 -6.02
C PRO A 204 -2.44 14.05 -7.24
N ASN A 205 -1.15 13.78 -7.49
CA ASN A 205 -0.71 13.05 -8.69
C ASN A 205 -0.37 11.57 -8.41
N ARG A 206 -0.32 11.14 -7.15
CA ARG A 206 0.21 9.81 -6.80
C ARG A 206 -0.21 9.32 -5.42
N THR A 207 -0.51 8.03 -5.33
CA THR A 207 -0.60 7.33 -4.04
C THR A 207 0.67 6.52 -3.77
N TYR A 208 1.22 6.67 -2.57
CA TYR A 208 2.39 5.96 -2.08
C TYR A 208 1.93 4.79 -1.19
N TYR A 209 2.20 3.57 -1.63
CA TYR A 209 1.88 2.35 -0.89
C TYR A 209 3.06 1.96 -0.01
N LEU A 210 2.85 2.04 1.31
CA LEU A 210 3.88 1.89 2.31
C LEU A 210 3.50 0.77 3.30
N GLU A 211 4.49 -0.03 3.65
CA GLU A 211 4.36 -1.10 4.64
C GLU A 211 5.49 -0.98 5.67
N ASP A 212 5.12 -0.81 6.93
CA ASP A 212 5.99 -0.89 8.08
C ASP A 212 5.97 -2.32 8.66
N PRO A 213 7.05 -3.10 8.49
CA PRO A 213 7.11 -4.47 8.99
C PRO A 213 7.01 -4.55 10.53
N GLU A 214 7.33 -3.46 11.24
CA GLU A 214 7.29 -3.39 12.71
C GLU A 214 5.87 -3.14 13.25
N GLY A 215 4.93 -2.73 12.40
CA GLY A 215 3.52 -2.57 12.79
C GLY A 215 3.17 -1.20 13.39
N TYR A 216 3.94 -0.14 13.08
CA TYR A 216 3.68 1.22 13.53
C TYR A 216 3.08 2.13 12.45
N ALA A 217 2.32 1.56 11.50
CA ALA A 217 1.68 2.32 10.41
C ALA A 217 0.73 3.42 10.91
N LEU A 218 0.02 3.17 12.02
CA LEU A 218 -0.85 4.18 12.65
C LEU A 218 -0.06 5.36 13.20
N GLU A 219 1.14 5.13 13.75
CA GLU A 219 1.99 6.22 14.22
C GLU A 219 2.54 7.05 13.06
N TRP A 220 2.84 6.41 11.93
CA TRP A 220 3.21 7.12 10.71
C TRP A 220 2.06 8.02 10.23
N CYS A 221 0.85 7.47 10.10
CA CYS A 221 -0.31 8.27 9.71
C CYS A 221 -0.54 9.45 10.66
N ARG A 222 -0.49 9.18 11.97
CA ARG A 222 -0.64 10.22 12.99
C ARG A 222 0.41 11.33 12.87
N ALA A 223 1.69 10.97 12.75
CA ALA A 223 2.78 11.95 12.67
C ALA A 223 2.70 12.79 11.38
N ILE A 224 2.32 12.17 10.26
CA ILE A 224 2.15 12.88 8.98
C ILE A 224 0.96 13.83 9.05
N GLU A 225 -0.16 13.40 9.63
CA GLU A 225 -1.35 14.25 9.78
C GLU A 225 -1.11 15.40 10.76
N GLU A 226 -0.46 15.15 11.90
CA GLU A 226 -0.07 16.20 12.85
C GLU A 226 0.81 17.26 12.19
N MET A 227 1.79 16.83 11.37
CA MET A 227 2.64 17.75 10.61
C MET A 227 1.86 18.51 9.53
N ARG A 228 0.93 17.85 8.82
CA ARG A 228 0.08 18.50 7.82
C ARG A 228 -0.79 19.58 8.45
N VAL A 229 -1.46 19.27 9.55
CA VAL A 229 -2.30 20.22 10.29
C VAL A 229 -1.48 21.38 10.84
N HIS A 230 -0.25 21.13 11.30
CA HIS A 230 0.65 22.19 11.75
C HIS A 230 1.06 23.15 10.63
N CYS A 231 1.35 22.64 9.42
CA CYS A 231 1.80 23.49 8.31
C CYS A 231 0.66 24.16 7.53
N TYR A 232 -0.48 23.50 7.37
CA TYR A 232 -1.58 23.95 6.50
C TYR A 232 -2.87 24.29 7.23
N GLY A 233 -2.95 24.02 8.54
CA GLY A 233 -4.18 24.14 9.31
C GLY A 233 -5.10 22.92 9.17
N SER A 234 -6.18 22.91 9.97
CA SER A 234 -7.23 21.89 9.83
C SER A 234 -7.99 22.14 8.53
N PRO A 235 -8.34 21.10 7.76
CA PRO A 235 -9.32 21.28 6.69
C PRO A 235 -10.62 21.82 7.31
N ASP A 236 -11.12 22.93 6.80
CA ASP A 236 -12.43 23.46 7.19
C ASP A 236 -13.48 22.35 6.95
N LYS A 237 -14.31 22.11 7.97
CA LYS A 237 -15.34 21.06 7.97
C LYS A 237 -16.54 21.43 7.11
#